data_AF-A0A7V6BY58-F1
#
_entry.id   AF-A0A7V6BY58-F1
#
_cell.length_a   1.000
_cell.length_b   1.000
_cell.length_c   1.000
_cell.angle_alpha   90.00
_cell.angle_beta   90.00
_cell.angle_gamma   90.00
#
_symmetry.space_group_name_H-M   'P 1'
#
loop_
_entity.id
_entity.type
_entity.pdbx_description
1 polymer ?
#
loop_
_entity_poly.entity_id
_entity_poly.type
_entity_poly.pdbx_seq_one_letter_code
_entity_poly.pdbx_strand_id
1 'polypeptide(L)'
;QITEVGDSNFMLGEQVEWWRFREENDRLIAESKKPAAAEPLLLGVTRASLSTDSFISAASFQETTKVLTNAAMAGKIDQLSGLKENVIMGRLISAGTGLPGYRIDHKD
;
A
#
# COMPACT_ATOMS: atom_id res chain seq x y z
N GLN A 1 6.07 5.76 -10.62
CA GLN A 1 6.60 7.04 -10.12
C GLN A 1 5.79 8.16 -10.75
N ILE A 2 5.27 9.08 -9.94
CA ILE A 2 4.46 10.19 -10.44
C ILE A 2 5.35 11.19 -11.21
N THR A 3 5.00 11.46 -12.46
CA THR A 3 5.67 12.44 -13.34
C THR A 3 4.85 13.71 -13.52
N GLU A 4 3.53 13.64 -13.40
CA GLU A 4 2.65 14.81 -13.29
C GLU A 4 1.61 14.56 -12.20
N VAL A 5 1.40 15.52 -11.32
CA VAL A 5 0.45 15.39 -10.20
C VAL A 5 -1.01 15.57 -10.65
N GLY A 6 -1.26 16.40 -11.68
CA GLY A 6 -2.64 16.78 -12.03
C GLY A 6 -3.34 17.44 -10.84
N ASP A 7 -4.62 17.11 -10.65
CA ASP A 7 -5.43 17.50 -9.49
C ASP A 7 -5.46 16.43 -8.38
N SER A 8 -4.55 15.45 -8.44
CA SER A 8 -4.43 14.40 -7.42
C SER A 8 -3.76 14.91 -6.14
N ASN A 9 -3.89 14.14 -5.07
CA ASN A 9 -3.16 14.38 -3.82
C ASN A 9 -1.74 13.80 -3.82
N PHE A 10 -1.24 13.33 -4.97
CA PHE A 10 0.11 12.78 -5.05
C PHE A 10 1.19 13.85 -5.03
N MET A 11 2.42 13.45 -4.68
CA MET A 11 3.60 14.31 -4.81
C MET A 11 4.39 13.96 -6.07
N LEU A 12 5.03 14.97 -6.67
CA LEU A 12 5.93 14.76 -7.80
C LEU A 12 7.07 13.82 -7.38
N GLY A 13 7.32 12.78 -8.17
CA GLY A 13 8.33 11.77 -7.86
C GLY A 13 7.91 10.72 -6.83
N GLU A 14 6.68 10.78 -6.31
CA GLU A 14 6.15 9.79 -5.37
C GLU A 14 6.11 8.38 -6.01
N GLN A 15 6.48 7.38 -5.21
CA GLN A 15 6.34 5.97 -5.57
C GLN A 15 5.05 5.47 -4.93
N VAL A 16 4.05 5.24 -5.78
CA VAL A 16 2.75 4.74 -5.37
C VAL A 16 2.50 3.39 -6.01
N GLU A 17 1.72 2.57 -5.31
CA GLU A 17 1.25 1.29 -5.83
C GLU A 17 0.31 1.48 -7.02
N TRP A 18 0.37 0.54 -7.97
CA TRP A 18 -0.35 0.65 -9.24
C TRP A 18 -1.87 0.75 -9.06
N TRP A 19 -2.44 -0.01 -8.12
CA TRP A 19 -3.88 0.02 -7.88
C TRP A 19 -4.34 1.34 -7.28
N ARG A 20 -3.58 1.91 -6.33
CA ARG A 20 -3.90 3.21 -5.70
C ARG A 20 -3.80 4.36 -6.69
N PHE A 21 -2.78 4.33 -7.56
CA PHE A 21 -2.68 5.28 -8.68
C PHE A 21 -3.90 5.21 -9.59
N ARG A 22 -4.33 4.00 -9.94
CA ARG A 22 -5.47 3.78 -10.82
C ARG A 22 -6.78 4.25 -10.18
N GLU A 23 -7.02 3.89 -8.92
CA GLU A 23 -8.21 4.28 -8.16
C GLU A 23 -8.34 5.81 -8.04
N GLU A 24 -7.25 6.50 -7.68
CA GLU A 24 -7.25 7.97 -7.60
C GLU A 24 -7.54 8.60 -8.96
N ASN A 25 -6.94 8.08 -10.04
CA ASN A 25 -7.18 8.59 -11.38
C ASN A 25 -8.61 8.33 -11.86
N ASP A 26 -9.15 7.15 -11.60
CA ASP A 26 -10.54 6.82 -11.92
C ASP A 26 -11.51 7.79 -11.20
N ARG A 27 -11.21 8.15 -9.94
CA ARG A 27 -11.97 9.19 -9.19
C ARG A 27 -11.87 10.57 -9.85
N LEU A 28 -10.66 11.00 -10.19
CA LEU A 28 -10.43 12.32 -10.82
C LEU A 28 -11.12 12.43 -12.18
N ILE A 29 -11.09 11.36 -12.98
CA ILE A 29 -11.76 11.30 -14.28
C ILE A 29 -13.29 11.41 -14.08
N ALA A 30 -13.85 10.70 -13.10
CA ALA A 30 -15.28 10.78 -12.77
C ALA A 30 -15.69 12.20 -12.34
N GLU A 31 -14.81 12.92 -11.65
CA GLU A 31 -15.00 14.32 -11.25
C GLU A 31 -14.66 15.33 -12.37
N SER A 32 -14.32 14.89 -13.59
CA SER A 32 -13.88 15.73 -14.71
C SER A 32 -12.66 16.61 -14.38
N LYS A 33 -11.78 16.13 -13.49
CA LYS A 33 -10.52 16.76 -13.10
C LYS A 33 -9.34 16.22 -13.90
N LYS A 34 -8.18 16.86 -13.81
CA LYS A 34 -6.95 16.42 -14.47
C LYS A 34 -6.34 15.22 -13.72
N PRO A 35 -6.24 14.03 -14.34
CA PRO A 35 -5.61 12.88 -13.70
C PRO A 35 -4.08 13.05 -13.57
N ALA A 36 -3.47 12.28 -12.68
CA ALA A 36 -2.03 12.21 -12.53
C ALA A 36 -1.39 11.34 -13.63
N ALA A 37 -0.16 11.69 -14.04
CA ALA A 37 0.66 10.87 -14.92
C ALA A 37 1.79 10.20 -14.13
N ALA A 38 2.13 8.97 -14.50
CA ALA A 38 3.18 8.21 -13.83
C ALA A 38 3.93 7.31 -14.81
N GLU A 39 5.19 7.04 -14.50
CA GLU A 39 6.01 6.05 -15.19
C GLU A 39 6.14 4.77 -14.35
N PRO A 40 6.03 3.57 -14.96
CA PRO A 40 6.21 2.33 -14.24
C PRO A 40 7.67 2.16 -13.78
N LEU A 41 7.86 1.73 -12.54
CA LEU A 41 9.18 1.38 -12.00
C LEU A 41 9.34 -0.13 -11.95
N LEU A 42 10.41 -0.65 -12.54
CA LEU A 42 10.77 -2.06 -12.41
C LEU A 42 11.66 -2.24 -11.17
N LEU A 43 11.15 -2.93 -10.17
CA LEU A 43 11.86 -3.23 -8.93
C LEU A 43 12.18 -4.72 -8.84
N GLY A 44 13.39 -5.05 -8.36
CA GLY A 44 13.72 -6.43 -7.99
C GLY A 44 12.87 -6.91 -6.81
N VAL A 45 12.69 -8.23 -6.68
CA VAL A 45 11.81 -8.85 -5.67
C VAL A 45 12.10 -8.40 -4.23
N THR A 46 13.37 -8.21 -3.88
CA THR A 46 13.80 -7.73 -2.56
C THR A 46 13.33 -6.30 -2.29
N ARG A 47 13.52 -5.41 -3.28
CA ARG A 47 13.13 -3.99 -3.15
C ARG A 47 11.61 -3.86 -3.13
N ALA A 48 10.90 -4.59 -4.00
CA ALA A 48 9.45 -4.62 -4.00
C ALA A 48 8.89 -5.11 -2.64
N SER A 49 9.51 -6.12 -2.03
CA SER A 49 9.07 -6.67 -0.74
C SER A 49 9.28 -5.71 0.44
N LEU A 50 10.29 -4.83 0.38
CA LEU A 50 10.55 -3.82 1.41
C LEU A 50 9.70 -2.54 1.23
N SER A 51 9.13 -2.33 0.05
CA SER A 51 8.27 -1.18 -0.26
C SER A 51 6.79 -1.39 0.08
N THR A 52 6.41 -2.55 0.63
CA THR A 52 5.02 -2.81 1.04
C THR A 52 4.53 -1.81 2.09
N ASP A 53 3.24 -1.47 2.04
CA ASP A 53 2.62 -0.50 2.96
C ASP A 53 2.68 -0.95 4.43
N SER A 54 2.63 -2.26 4.66
CA SER A 54 2.71 -2.85 6.00
C SER A 54 4.14 -2.89 6.51
N PHE A 55 4.42 -2.03 7.50
CA PHE A 55 5.74 -2.00 8.11
C PHE A 55 5.98 -3.25 8.96
N ILE A 56 4.93 -3.90 9.48
CA ILE A 56 5.06 -5.17 10.22
C ILE A 56 5.54 -6.27 9.27
N SER A 57 4.92 -6.38 8.09
CA SER A 57 5.35 -7.33 7.06
C SER A 57 6.75 -7.03 6.54
N ALA A 58 7.05 -5.75 6.23
CA ALA A 58 8.37 -5.35 5.75
C ALA A 58 9.47 -5.66 6.78
N ALA A 59 9.25 -5.31 8.06
CA ALA A 59 10.21 -5.53 9.14
C ALA A 59 10.48 -7.01 9.44
N SER A 60 9.50 -7.89 9.19
CA SER A 60 9.65 -9.35 9.32
C SER A 60 10.48 -9.99 8.20
N PHE A 61 10.66 -9.30 7.08
CA PHE A 61 11.46 -9.80 5.96
C PHE A 61 12.96 -9.53 6.18
N GLN A 62 13.36 -8.26 6.14
CA GLN A 62 14.75 -7.80 6.30
C GLN A 62 14.79 -6.34 6.78
N GLU A 63 15.99 -5.81 7.10
CA GLU A 63 16.22 -4.39 7.46
C GLU A 63 15.37 -3.87 8.65
N THR A 64 15.03 -4.75 9.60
CA THR A 64 14.09 -4.50 10.72
C THR A 64 14.30 -3.17 11.43
N THR A 65 15.52 -2.83 11.85
CA THR A 65 15.82 -1.57 12.56
C THR A 65 15.46 -0.34 11.73
N LYS A 66 15.77 -0.36 10.43
CA LYS A 66 15.51 0.76 9.51
C LYS A 66 14.02 0.91 9.24
N VAL A 67 13.33 -0.20 8.99
CA VAL A 67 11.88 -0.20 8.76
C VAL A 67 11.13 0.36 9.96
N LEU A 68 11.44 -0.13 11.17
CA LEU A 68 10.77 0.32 12.40
C LEU A 68 11.08 1.78 12.74
N THR A 69 12.33 2.22 12.55
CA THR A 69 12.71 3.63 12.76
C THR A 69 11.92 4.56 11.85
N ASN A 70 11.84 4.24 10.55
CA ASN A 70 11.10 5.06 9.59
C ASN A 70 9.60 5.06 9.88
N ALA A 71 9.02 3.91 10.26
CA ALA A 71 7.61 3.81 10.61
C ALA A 71 7.28 4.64 11.86
N ALA A 72 8.14 4.60 12.89
CA ALA A 72 7.99 5.39 14.12
C ALA A 72 8.10 6.89 13.84
N MET A 73 9.09 7.32 13.06
CA MET A 73 9.26 8.72 12.67
C MET A 73 8.06 9.27 11.88
N ALA A 74 7.49 8.45 11.00
CA ALA A 74 6.34 8.83 10.18
C ALA A 74 4.98 8.64 10.89
N GLY A 75 4.97 8.06 12.11
CA GLY A 75 3.73 7.73 12.80
C GLY A 75 2.84 6.76 12.02
N LYS A 76 3.42 5.82 11.28
CA LYS A 76 2.66 4.88 10.43
C LYS A 76 1.75 3.98 11.28
N ILE A 77 0.55 3.74 10.75
CA ILE A 77 -0.42 2.78 11.31
C ILE A 77 -0.54 1.61 10.33
N ASP A 78 -0.38 0.39 10.85
CA ASP A 78 -0.56 -0.83 10.07
C ASP A 78 -2.01 -1.32 10.19
N GLN A 79 -2.68 -1.53 9.04
CA GLN A 79 -4.08 -1.94 9.00
C GLN A 79 -4.27 -3.46 9.12
N LEU A 80 -3.20 -4.25 9.12
CA LEU A 80 -3.24 -5.72 9.28
C LEU A 80 -4.12 -6.42 8.21
N SER A 81 -4.21 -5.87 7.01
CA SER A 81 -5.08 -6.40 5.95
C SER A 81 -4.47 -7.57 5.18
N GLY A 82 -3.15 -7.77 5.29
CA GLY A 82 -2.41 -8.79 4.54
C GLY A 82 -2.30 -10.13 5.27
N LEU A 83 -1.66 -11.09 4.61
CA LEU A 83 -1.56 -12.45 5.13
C LEU A 83 -0.54 -12.55 6.27
N LYS A 84 0.63 -11.91 6.11
CA LYS A 84 1.73 -12.04 7.07
C LYS A 84 1.44 -11.34 8.39
N GLU A 85 0.82 -10.16 8.35
CA GLU A 85 0.45 -9.42 9.55
C GLU A 85 -0.54 -10.23 10.39
N ASN A 86 -1.55 -10.84 9.73
CA ASN A 86 -2.53 -11.66 10.42
C ASN A 86 -1.90 -12.91 11.06
N VAL A 87 -0.94 -13.55 10.38
CA VAL A 87 -0.19 -14.67 10.97
C VAL A 87 0.59 -14.22 12.21
N ILE A 88 1.31 -13.10 12.13
CA ILE A 88 2.10 -12.55 13.25
C ILE A 88 1.20 -12.22 14.44
N MET A 89 0.02 -11.68 14.18
CA MET A 89 -0.97 -11.31 15.21
C MET A 89 -1.82 -12.49 15.71
N GLY A 90 -1.68 -13.68 15.12
CA GLY A 90 -2.48 -14.86 15.48
C GLY A 90 -3.95 -14.79 15.05
N ARG A 91 -4.28 -13.99 14.03
CA ARG A 91 -5.62 -13.88 13.43
C ARG A 91 -5.77 -14.85 12.26
N LEU A 92 -7.02 -15.17 11.90
CA LEU A 92 -7.30 -15.87 10.63
C LEU A 92 -6.77 -15.04 9.47
N ILE A 93 -6.10 -15.67 8.51
CA ILE A 93 -5.61 -14.97 7.32
C ILE A 93 -6.77 -14.57 6.40
N SER A 94 -6.62 -13.47 5.66
CA SER A 94 -7.57 -12.98 4.65
C SER A 94 -7.57 -13.83 3.36
N ALA A 95 -7.53 -15.15 3.50
CA ALA A 95 -7.56 -16.13 2.42
C ALA A 95 -8.26 -17.43 2.85
N GLY A 96 -8.74 -18.20 1.89
CA GLY A 96 -9.39 -19.49 2.12
C GLY A 96 -10.57 -19.40 3.10
N THR A 97 -10.57 -20.24 4.14
CA THR A 97 -11.63 -20.29 5.16
C THR A 97 -11.71 -19.04 6.04
N GLY A 98 -10.68 -18.18 6.04
CA GLY A 98 -10.70 -16.91 6.77
C GLY A 98 -11.40 -15.77 6.04
N LEU A 99 -11.62 -15.87 4.72
CA LEU A 99 -12.24 -14.82 3.89
C LEU A 99 -13.62 -14.31 4.37
N PRO A 100 -14.55 -15.16 4.87
CA PRO A 100 -15.86 -14.67 5.29
C PRO A 100 -15.80 -13.58 6.37
N GLY A 101 -14.81 -13.62 7.26
CA GLY A 101 -14.63 -12.60 8.30
C GLY A 101 -14.09 -11.26 7.80
N TYR A 102 -13.52 -11.21 6.59
CA TYR A 102 -12.96 -10.00 5.97
C TYR A 102 -13.87 -9.40 4.90
N ARG A 103 -14.85 -10.16 4.37
CA ARG A 103 -15.77 -9.71 3.31
C ARG A 103 -16.92 -8.82 3.79
N ILE A 104 -17.12 -8.66 5.11
CA ILE A 104 -18.31 -8.00 5.66
C ILE A 104 -18.15 -6.47 5.70
N ASP A 105 -16.93 -5.94 5.70
CA ASP A 105 -16.67 -4.50 5.87
C ASP A 105 -16.59 -3.68 4.57
N HIS A 106 -16.86 -4.27 3.39
CA HIS A 106 -16.81 -3.57 2.09
C HIS A 106 -18.19 -3.45 1.43
N LYS A 107 -19.25 -3.40 2.24
CA LYS A 107 -20.62 -3.25 1.75
C LYS A 107 -21.31 -2.07 2.43
N ASP A 108 -20.80 -0.87 2.14
CA ASP A 108 -21.55 0.40 2.19
C ASP A 108 -21.02 1.31 1.07
#